data_AF-A0A7K2IQM8-F1
#
_entry.id   AF-A0A7K2IQM8-F1
#
_cell.length_a   1.000
_cell.length_b   1.000
_cell.length_c   1.000
_cell.angle_alpha   90.00
_cell.angle_beta   90.00
_cell.angle_gamma   90.00
#
_symmetry.space_group_name_H-M   'P 1'
#
loop_
_entity.id
_entity.type
_entity.pdbx_description
1 polymer ?
#
loop_
_entity_poly.entity_id
_entity_poly.type
_entity_poly.pdbx_seq_one_letter_code
_entity_poly.pdbx_strand_id
1 'polypeptide(L)'
;MRIEIWADVVCPWAYIGRRRLERALRNHEGEKVEVVWRPYLIDPAAPAVSEPLDEAVRDPFVEDAMLSCGPAGTTLEENWARVSEIAAAEGLGDRWGAAWRVDSRRAHRLLALAEEEGGPALQDAVAERVLRAHFVEERDIGDPEVLAALATEAGFGRGGSALADGGGERLVRERLLVGKAEGVATSPTFVLNGMSLAGAQPSELIEEFLGEAARRSPRRLPEEVERLRRAEALVDLRDPLGALELLGPLLEEHGSDRALRLLAARAYYHSAQLGRARRTLEGLIADGADDAYAHLLLGTTLRRQGEKETAGPHLRLAAVMDPSLA
;
A
#
# COMPACT_ATOMS: atom_id res chain seq x y z
N MET A 1 -4.60 21.74 3.35
CA MET A 1 -3.62 20.63 3.48
C MET A 1 -4.32 19.29 3.23
N ARG A 2 -3.58 18.23 2.91
CA ARG A 2 -4.14 16.89 2.67
C ARG A 2 -3.52 15.88 3.64
N ILE A 3 -4.37 15.22 4.44
CA ILE A 3 -3.98 14.08 5.27
C ILE A 3 -4.43 12.80 4.58
N GLU A 4 -3.53 11.84 4.51
CA GLU A 4 -3.81 10.52 3.98
C GLU A 4 -4.03 9.53 5.12
N ILE A 5 -5.10 8.74 5.04
CA ILE A 5 -5.36 7.60 5.92
C ILE A 5 -5.02 6.34 5.14
N TRP A 6 -3.83 5.80 5.40
CA TRP A 6 -3.42 4.50 4.89
C TRP A 6 -4.02 3.42 5.77
N ALA A 7 -5.07 2.77 5.28
CA ALA A 7 -5.84 1.85 6.09
C ALA A 7 -6.51 0.77 5.27
N ASP A 8 -6.81 -0.35 5.93
CA ASP A 8 -7.70 -1.37 5.40
C ASP A 8 -9.12 -1.18 5.94
N VAL A 9 -10.13 -1.37 5.09
CA VAL A 9 -11.54 -1.22 5.47
C VAL A 9 -12.07 -2.37 6.32
N VAL A 10 -11.30 -3.47 6.43
CA VAL A 10 -11.57 -4.57 7.36
C VAL A 10 -10.80 -4.45 8.69
N CYS A 11 -10.05 -3.36 8.88
CA CYS A 11 -9.34 -3.10 10.12
C CYS A 11 -10.23 -2.29 11.10
N PRO A 12 -10.58 -2.82 12.29
CA PRO A 12 -11.45 -2.09 13.24
C PRO A 12 -10.80 -0.79 13.73
N TRP A 13 -9.48 -0.79 13.88
CA TRP A 13 -8.72 0.41 14.25
C TRP A 13 -8.77 1.51 13.19
N ALA A 14 -9.00 1.18 11.91
CA ALA A 14 -9.17 2.19 10.88
C ALA A 14 -10.43 3.02 11.13
N TYR A 15 -11.53 2.38 11.51
CA TYR A 15 -12.79 3.07 11.77
C TYR A 15 -12.75 3.87 13.08
N ILE A 16 -12.17 3.30 14.13
CA ILE A 16 -11.89 4.00 15.39
C ILE A 16 -10.98 5.21 15.15
N GLY A 17 -9.87 5.01 14.44
CA GLY A 17 -8.90 6.06 14.11
C GLY A 17 -9.53 7.19 13.30
N ARG A 18 -10.44 6.87 12.39
CA ARG A 18 -11.22 7.87 11.67
C ARG A 18 -12.07 8.72 12.60
N ARG A 19 -12.83 8.15 13.54
CA ARG A 19 -13.63 8.93 14.51
C ARG A 19 -12.76 9.86 15.35
N ARG A 20 -11.58 9.38 15.77
CA ARG A 20 -10.60 10.18 16.49
C ARG A 20 -10.03 11.31 15.64
N LEU A 21 -9.75 11.07 14.37
CA LEU A 21 -9.33 12.12 13.43
C LEU A 21 -10.45 13.15 13.19
N GLU A 22 -11.70 12.71 12.98
CA GLU A 22 -12.85 13.62 12.85
C GLU A 22 -13.01 14.52 14.08
N ARG A 23 -12.76 13.97 15.28
CA ARG A 23 -12.75 14.75 16.52
C ARG A 23 -11.61 15.77 16.54
N ALA A 24 -10.39 15.35 16.22
CA ALA A 24 -9.24 16.25 16.13
C ALA A 24 -9.46 17.39 15.12
N LEU A 25 -10.06 17.08 13.97
CA LEU A 25 -10.34 18.06 12.92
C LEU A 25 -11.40 19.09 13.31
N ARG A 26 -12.36 18.76 14.19
CA ARG A 26 -13.33 19.74 14.71
C ARG A 26 -12.66 20.86 15.53
N ASN A 27 -11.55 20.53 16.18
CA ASN A 27 -10.78 21.47 16.99
C ASN A 27 -9.65 22.16 16.19
N HIS A 28 -9.48 21.81 14.92
CA HIS A 28 -8.40 22.35 14.09
C HIS A 28 -8.74 23.76 13.57
N GLU A 29 -8.00 24.77 14.04
CA GLU A 29 -8.17 26.17 13.63
C GLU A 29 -7.32 26.58 12.40
N GLY A 30 -6.55 25.64 11.83
CA GLY A 30 -5.62 25.90 10.72
C GLY A 30 -6.24 25.83 9.32
N GLU A 31 -5.38 25.63 8.32
CA GLU A 31 -5.82 25.46 6.93
C GLU A 31 -6.74 24.23 6.81
N LYS A 32 -7.80 24.34 6.01
CA LYS A 32 -8.71 23.23 5.73
C LYS A 32 -7.94 21.95 5.40
N VAL A 33 -8.26 20.87 6.11
CA VAL A 33 -7.66 19.55 5.91
C VAL A 33 -8.60 18.69 5.06
N GLU A 34 -8.12 18.25 3.90
CA GLU A 34 -8.75 17.22 3.10
C GLU A 34 -8.31 15.84 3.59
N VAL A 35 -9.27 14.99 3.94
CA VAL A 35 -9.03 13.60 4.33
C VAL A 35 -9.12 12.72 3.10
N VAL A 36 -8.09 11.92 2.85
CA VAL A 36 -8.01 11.06 1.68
C VAL A 36 -7.62 9.65 2.11
N TRP A 37 -8.34 8.65 1.62
CA TRP A 37 -8.08 7.25 1.92
C TRP A 37 -7.06 6.65 0.95
N ARG A 38 -6.16 5.83 1.49
CA ARG A 38 -5.15 5.09 0.75
C ARG A 38 -5.21 3.62 1.15
N PRO A 39 -5.07 2.69 0.18
CA PRO A 39 -5.27 1.28 0.46
C PRO A 39 -4.12 0.72 1.28
N TYR A 40 -4.47 -0.09 2.27
CA TYR A 40 -3.59 -1.02 2.96
C TYR A 40 -4.31 -2.38 3.03
N LEU A 41 -3.55 -3.48 3.06
CA LEU A 41 -4.11 -4.82 3.18
C LEU A 41 -3.59 -5.48 4.45
N ILE A 42 -4.47 -5.65 5.44
CA ILE A 42 -4.12 -6.30 6.71
C ILE A 42 -4.11 -7.82 6.57
N ASP A 43 -4.97 -8.38 5.73
CA ASP A 43 -4.98 -9.79 5.33
C ASP A 43 -4.78 -9.91 3.82
N PRO A 44 -3.52 -9.88 3.32
CA PRO A 44 -3.24 -10.09 1.90
C PRO A 44 -3.65 -11.47 1.39
N ALA A 45 -3.83 -12.44 2.30
CA ALA A 45 -4.18 -13.84 2.03
C ALA A 45 -5.69 -14.14 2.23
N ALA A 46 -6.50 -13.10 2.38
CA ALA A 46 -7.95 -13.22 2.46
C ALA A 46 -8.50 -14.01 1.25
N PRO A 47 -9.53 -14.84 1.44
CA PRO A 47 -10.07 -15.68 0.39
C PRO A 47 -10.78 -14.84 -0.68
N ALA A 48 -10.79 -15.34 -1.92
CA ALA A 48 -11.48 -14.68 -3.03
C ALA A 48 -13.01 -14.63 -2.85
N VAL A 49 -13.56 -15.60 -2.11
CA VAL A 49 -14.96 -15.65 -1.69
C VAL A 49 -14.98 -15.47 -0.18
N SER A 50 -15.80 -14.54 0.31
CA SER A 50 -15.92 -14.28 1.73
C SER A 50 -16.39 -15.52 2.50
N GLU A 51 -15.89 -15.66 3.72
CA GLU A 51 -16.25 -16.75 4.63
C GLU A 51 -16.71 -16.19 5.99
N PRO A 52 -17.61 -16.89 6.71
CA PRO A 52 -17.99 -16.49 8.06
C PRO A 52 -16.76 -16.42 8.96
N LEU A 53 -16.58 -15.30 9.67
CA LEU A 53 -15.37 -15.04 10.45
C LEU A 53 -15.22 -16.03 11.61
N ASP A 54 -16.32 -16.46 12.22
CA ASP A 54 -16.36 -17.42 13.33
C ASP A 54 -15.94 -18.84 12.93
N GLU A 55 -16.09 -19.18 11.65
CA GLU A 55 -15.55 -20.40 11.05
C GLU A 55 -14.08 -20.21 10.66
N ALA A 56 -13.74 -19.07 10.05
CA ALA A 56 -12.38 -18.76 9.58
C ALA A 56 -11.33 -18.77 10.69
N VAL A 57 -11.65 -18.21 11.86
CA VAL A 57 -10.72 -18.16 13.01
C VAL A 57 -10.43 -19.52 13.64
N ARG A 58 -11.08 -20.61 13.17
CA ARG A 58 -10.72 -21.98 13.58
C ARG A 58 -9.47 -22.49 12.88
N ASP A 59 -9.05 -21.84 11.78
CA ASP A 59 -7.74 -22.06 11.18
C ASP A 59 -6.66 -21.37 12.04
N PRO A 60 -5.66 -22.11 12.57
CA PRO A 60 -4.60 -21.53 13.39
C PRO A 60 -3.82 -20.40 12.71
N PHE A 61 -3.72 -20.40 11.37
CA PHE A 61 -3.05 -19.34 10.63
C PHE A 61 -3.85 -18.03 10.67
N VAL A 62 -5.18 -18.12 10.54
CA VAL A 62 -6.07 -16.95 10.63
C VAL A 62 -6.14 -16.45 12.07
N GLU A 63 -6.24 -17.36 13.03
CA GLU A 63 -6.21 -17.03 14.46
C GLU A 63 -4.94 -16.27 14.85
N ASP A 64 -3.75 -16.80 14.50
CA ASP A 64 -2.46 -16.16 14.82
C ASP A 64 -2.33 -14.78 14.17
N ALA A 65 -2.75 -14.64 12.90
CA ALA A 65 -2.77 -13.36 12.21
C ALA A 65 -3.66 -12.33 12.94
N MET A 66 -4.85 -12.72 13.40
CA MET A 66 -5.74 -11.82 14.15
C MET A 66 -5.22 -11.50 15.56
N LEU A 67 -4.62 -12.47 16.25
CA LEU A 67 -3.99 -12.26 17.56
C LEU A 67 -2.82 -11.28 17.47
N SER A 68 -2.07 -11.27 16.36
CA SER A 68 -0.99 -10.31 16.12
C SER A 68 -1.46 -8.84 16.09
N CYS A 69 -2.75 -8.60 15.87
CA CYS A 69 -3.37 -7.29 15.91
C CYS A 69 -3.85 -6.86 17.31
N GLY A 70 -3.72 -7.74 18.30
CA GLY A 70 -4.10 -7.54 19.70
C GLY A 70 -2.91 -7.42 20.64
N PRO A 71 -3.13 -7.05 21.91
CA PRO A 71 -2.10 -7.09 22.94
C PRO A 71 -1.57 -8.51 23.14
N ALA A 72 -0.26 -8.64 23.38
CA ALA A 72 0.34 -9.94 23.65
C ALA A 72 -0.31 -10.61 24.89
N GLY A 73 -0.70 -11.87 24.75
CA GLY A 73 -1.27 -12.68 25.84
C GLY A 73 -2.77 -12.58 26.02
N THR A 74 -3.50 -11.82 25.19
CA THR A 74 -4.98 -11.83 25.20
C THR A 74 -5.53 -12.89 24.23
N THR A 75 -6.69 -13.46 24.56
CA THR A 75 -7.46 -14.28 23.61
C THR A 75 -8.15 -13.41 22.54
N LEU A 76 -8.64 -14.02 21.45
CA LEU A 76 -9.42 -13.30 20.44
C LEU A 76 -10.69 -12.68 21.03
N GLU A 77 -11.41 -13.43 21.87
CA GLU A 77 -12.64 -12.97 22.50
C GLU A 77 -12.39 -11.75 23.39
N GLU A 78 -11.34 -11.78 24.22
CA GLU A 78 -10.95 -10.64 25.06
C GLU A 78 -10.57 -9.42 24.23
N ASN A 79 -9.82 -9.62 23.14
CA ASN A 79 -9.43 -8.53 22.26
C ASN A 79 -10.62 -7.93 21.51
N TRP A 80 -11.56 -8.76 21.03
CA TRP A 80 -12.79 -8.30 20.38
C TRP A 80 -13.69 -7.53 21.32
N ALA A 81 -13.91 -8.03 22.54
CA ALA A 81 -14.67 -7.33 23.57
C ALA A 81 -14.07 -5.95 23.86
N ARG A 82 -12.75 -5.88 24.07
CA ARG A 82 -12.04 -4.62 24.28
C ARG A 82 -12.17 -3.65 23.10
N VAL A 83 -12.03 -4.14 21.87
CA VAL A 83 -12.18 -3.29 20.66
C VAL A 83 -13.61 -2.78 20.52
N SER A 84 -14.61 -3.61 20.84
CA SER A 84 -16.03 -3.24 20.85
C SER A 84 -16.33 -2.14 21.87
N GLU A 85 -15.84 -2.28 23.11
CA GLU A 85 -15.98 -1.24 24.14
C GLU A 85 -15.36 0.10 23.72
N ILE A 86 -14.18 0.06 23.11
CA ILE A 86 -13.52 1.26 22.58
C ILE A 86 -14.36 1.87 21.45
N ALA A 87 -14.83 1.06 20.50
CA ALA A 87 -15.66 1.56 19.40
C ALA A 87 -16.96 2.22 19.89
N ALA A 88 -17.62 1.63 20.89
CA ALA A 88 -18.81 2.20 21.53
C ALA A 88 -18.50 3.56 22.18
N ALA A 89 -17.37 3.68 22.90
CA ALA A 89 -16.92 4.93 23.50
C ALA A 89 -16.61 6.04 22.47
N GLU A 90 -16.25 5.66 21.23
CA GLU A 90 -16.06 6.58 20.10
C GLU A 90 -17.38 6.88 19.34
N GLY A 91 -18.53 6.39 19.83
CA GLY A 91 -19.85 6.65 19.25
C GLY A 91 -20.22 5.76 18.07
N LEU A 92 -19.57 4.60 17.91
CA LEU A 92 -19.85 3.67 16.81
C LEU A 92 -20.98 2.68 17.09
N GLY A 93 -21.57 2.74 18.29
CA GLY A 93 -22.73 1.94 18.71
C GLY A 93 -22.37 0.72 19.54
N ASP A 94 -23.38 0.10 20.16
CA ASP A 94 -23.23 -1.01 21.11
C ASP A 94 -23.10 -2.38 20.41
N ARG A 95 -23.49 -2.47 19.14
CA ARG A 95 -23.28 -3.66 18.29
C ARG A 95 -22.13 -3.38 17.35
N TRP A 96 -21.02 -4.06 17.58
CA TRP A 96 -19.77 -3.85 16.87
C TRP A 96 -19.01 -5.15 16.67
N GLY A 97 -18.68 -5.47 15.43
CA GLY A 97 -17.94 -6.66 15.04
C GLY A 97 -18.10 -6.97 13.56
N ALA A 98 -17.10 -7.64 12.99
CA ALA A 98 -17.20 -8.17 11.64
C ALA A 98 -17.75 -9.60 11.67
N ALA A 99 -18.68 -9.91 10.77
CA ALA A 99 -19.18 -11.29 10.60
C ALA A 99 -18.44 -12.08 9.50
N TRP A 100 -17.63 -11.40 8.68
CA TRP A 100 -17.04 -11.97 7.48
C TRP A 100 -15.53 -11.72 7.43
N ARG A 101 -14.77 -12.74 7.01
CA ARG A 101 -13.40 -12.56 6.52
C ARG A 101 -13.45 -12.29 5.02
N VAL A 102 -12.91 -11.15 4.59
CA VAL A 102 -13.16 -10.58 3.26
C VAL A 102 -11.87 -10.12 2.58
N ASP A 103 -11.73 -10.38 1.28
CA ASP A 103 -10.76 -9.66 0.44
C ASP A 103 -11.23 -8.22 0.18
N SER A 104 -10.59 -7.26 0.85
CA SER A 104 -10.95 -5.84 0.80
C SER A 104 -10.53 -5.12 -0.49
N ARG A 105 -9.84 -5.78 -1.44
CA ARG A 105 -9.38 -5.14 -2.69
C ARG A 105 -10.49 -4.49 -3.49
N ARG A 106 -11.67 -5.12 -3.56
CA ARG A 106 -12.82 -4.55 -4.30
C ARG A 106 -13.34 -3.28 -3.63
N ALA A 107 -13.39 -3.25 -2.30
CA ALA A 107 -13.74 -2.05 -1.55
C ALA A 107 -12.69 -0.94 -1.74
N HIS A 108 -11.39 -1.27 -1.72
CA HIS A 108 -10.32 -0.29 -2.02
C HIS A 108 -10.45 0.28 -3.44
N ARG A 109 -10.81 -0.54 -4.42
CA ARG A 109 -11.07 -0.09 -5.80
C ARG A 109 -12.24 0.89 -5.83
N LEU A 110 -13.31 0.62 -5.07
CA LEU A 110 -14.46 1.52 -4.97
C LEU A 110 -14.07 2.88 -4.39
N LEU A 111 -13.31 2.89 -3.29
CA LEU A 111 -12.83 4.12 -2.64
C LEU A 111 -11.91 4.93 -3.58
N ALA A 112 -11.06 4.25 -4.36
CA ALA A 112 -10.18 4.92 -5.32
C ALA A 112 -10.96 5.55 -6.47
N LEU A 113 -11.96 4.84 -7.04
CA LEU A 113 -12.83 5.36 -8.08
C LEU A 113 -13.70 6.54 -7.58
N ALA A 114 -14.19 6.46 -6.34
CA ALA A 114 -14.94 7.54 -5.71
C ALA A 114 -14.13 8.84 -5.61
N GLU A 115 -12.83 8.74 -5.30
CA GLU A 115 -11.91 9.88 -5.27
C GLU A 115 -11.69 10.48 -6.66
N GLU A 116 -11.47 9.65 -7.69
CA GLU A 116 -11.26 10.11 -9.06
C GLU A 116 -12.46 10.89 -9.62
N GLU A 117 -13.67 10.56 -9.18
CA GLU A 117 -14.90 11.14 -9.69
C GLU A 117 -15.45 12.29 -8.86
N GLY A 118 -15.55 12.09 -7.54
CA GLY A 118 -16.20 13.02 -6.63
C GLY A 118 -15.25 13.66 -5.62
N GLY A 119 -13.96 13.38 -5.74
CA GLY A 119 -12.93 13.91 -4.86
C GLY A 119 -12.94 13.30 -3.45
N PRO A 120 -12.14 13.89 -2.54
CA PRO A 120 -11.95 13.38 -1.17
C PRO A 120 -13.26 13.20 -0.38
N ALA A 121 -14.23 14.09 -0.57
CA ALA A 121 -15.50 14.05 0.14
C ALA A 121 -16.36 12.83 -0.25
N LEU A 122 -16.44 12.50 -1.54
CA LEU A 122 -17.18 11.31 -1.99
C LEU A 122 -16.46 10.03 -1.54
N GLN A 123 -15.12 10.02 -1.62
CA GLN A 123 -14.33 8.90 -1.12
C GLN A 123 -14.59 8.65 0.38
N ASP A 124 -14.59 9.69 1.20
CA ASP A 124 -14.82 9.56 2.64
C ASP A 124 -16.25 9.08 2.96
N ALA A 125 -17.26 9.54 2.21
CA ALA A 125 -18.62 9.05 2.33
C ALA A 125 -18.75 7.56 1.98
N VAL A 126 -18.05 7.11 0.94
CA VAL A 126 -18.01 5.68 0.56
C VAL A 126 -17.25 4.87 1.62
N ALA A 127 -16.12 5.37 2.13
CA ALA A 127 -15.37 4.72 3.20
C ALA A 127 -16.22 4.54 4.46
N GLU A 128 -16.96 5.57 4.88
CA GLU A 128 -17.95 5.50 5.97
C GLU A 128 -18.94 4.38 5.77
N ARG A 129 -19.52 4.35 4.58
CA ARG A 129 -20.61 3.43 4.30
C ARG A 129 -20.13 1.99 4.30
N VAL A 130 -18.94 1.72 3.75
CA VAL A 130 -18.28 0.40 3.75
C VAL A 130 -17.90 -0.03 5.16
N LEU A 131 -17.24 0.84 5.93
CA LEU A 131 -16.85 0.56 7.31
C LEU A 131 -18.06 0.26 8.20
N ARG A 132 -19.13 1.05 8.08
CA ARG A 132 -20.40 0.79 8.78
C ARG A 132 -21.04 -0.51 8.35
N ALA A 133 -21.06 -0.82 7.05
CA ALA A 133 -21.61 -2.08 6.54
C ALA A 133 -20.92 -3.28 7.17
N HIS A 134 -19.59 -3.23 7.26
CA HIS A 134 -18.78 -4.33 7.74
C HIS A 134 -18.86 -4.53 9.26
N PHE A 135 -18.71 -3.46 10.05
CA PHE A 135 -18.55 -3.55 11.50
C PHE A 135 -19.84 -3.37 12.31
N VAL A 136 -20.88 -2.78 11.72
CA VAL A 136 -22.12 -2.46 12.45
C VAL A 136 -23.32 -3.21 11.87
N GLU A 137 -23.33 -3.40 10.57
CA GLU A 137 -24.42 -4.07 9.85
C GLU A 137 -24.09 -5.53 9.49
N GLU A 138 -22.88 -5.99 9.80
CA GLU A 138 -22.40 -7.38 9.57
C GLU A 138 -22.56 -7.85 8.11
N ARG A 139 -22.51 -6.91 7.15
CA ARG A 139 -22.65 -7.18 5.72
C ARG A 139 -21.34 -7.68 5.12
N ASP A 140 -21.46 -8.61 4.17
CA ASP A 140 -20.35 -9.08 3.37
C ASP A 140 -19.92 -8.01 2.35
N ILE A 141 -18.89 -7.22 2.69
CA ILE A 141 -18.33 -6.22 1.77
C ILE A 141 -17.46 -6.84 0.66
N GLY A 142 -17.33 -8.16 0.61
CA GLY A 142 -16.70 -8.90 -0.48
C GLY A 142 -17.68 -9.14 -1.63
N ASP A 143 -18.98 -9.16 -1.36
CA ASP A 143 -20.02 -9.31 -2.38
C ASP A 143 -20.11 -8.04 -3.27
N PRO A 144 -19.93 -8.18 -4.60
CA PRO A 144 -20.09 -7.07 -5.55
C PRO A 144 -21.43 -6.35 -5.47
N GLU A 145 -22.54 -7.08 -5.24
CA GLU A 145 -23.89 -6.49 -5.17
C GLU A 145 -24.06 -5.68 -3.89
N VAL A 146 -23.49 -6.16 -2.77
CA VAL A 146 -23.42 -5.39 -1.53
C VAL A 146 -22.64 -4.10 -1.79
N LEU A 147 -21.43 -4.17 -2.34
CA LEU A 147 -20.62 -2.97 -2.61
C LEU A 147 -21.30 -1.98 -3.57
N ALA A 148 -22.02 -2.45 -4.59
CA ALA A 148 -22.77 -1.60 -5.51
C ALA A 148 -23.91 -0.84 -4.80
N ALA A 149 -24.64 -1.52 -3.92
CA ALA A 149 -25.66 -0.88 -3.08
C ALA A 149 -25.03 0.16 -2.13
N LEU A 150 -23.95 -0.20 -1.45
CA LEU A 150 -23.21 0.70 -0.56
C LEU A 150 -22.71 1.96 -1.29
N ALA A 151 -22.16 1.81 -2.50
CA ALA A 151 -21.74 2.93 -3.33
C ALA A 151 -22.90 3.88 -3.61
N THR A 152 -24.05 3.34 -4.01
CA THR A 152 -25.26 4.13 -4.31
C THR A 152 -25.78 4.86 -3.07
N GLU A 153 -25.84 4.18 -1.93
CA GLU A 153 -26.24 4.77 -0.63
C GLU A 153 -25.32 5.93 -0.22
N ALA A 154 -24.03 5.85 -0.55
CA ALA A 154 -23.05 6.91 -0.30
C ALA A 154 -23.04 8.04 -1.35
N GLY A 155 -23.94 8.00 -2.34
CA GLY A 155 -24.02 9.00 -3.41
C GLY A 155 -23.14 8.71 -4.63
N PHE A 156 -22.50 7.54 -4.70
CA PHE A 156 -21.68 7.09 -5.82
C PHE A 156 -22.43 6.07 -6.71
N GLY A 157 -23.47 6.53 -7.41
CA GLY A 157 -24.39 5.66 -8.16
C GLY A 157 -23.75 4.82 -9.27
N ARG A 158 -22.67 5.29 -9.91
CA ARG A 158 -21.96 4.51 -10.96
C ARG A 158 -20.85 3.60 -10.40
N GLY A 159 -20.66 3.56 -9.08
CA GLY A 159 -19.58 2.81 -8.44
C GLY A 159 -19.65 1.30 -8.66
N GLY A 160 -20.85 0.71 -8.58
CA GLY A 160 -21.06 -0.71 -8.85
C GLY A 160 -20.68 -1.11 -10.29
N SER A 161 -21.17 -0.36 -11.28
CA SER A 161 -20.81 -0.61 -12.69
C SER A 161 -19.33 -0.41 -12.96
N ALA A 162 -18.72 0.66 -12.41
CA ALA A 162 -17.30 0.93 -12.61
C ALA A 162 -16.41 -0.19 -12.03
N LEU A 163 -16.81 -0.81 -10.92
CA LEU A 163 -16.12 -1.98 -10.38
C LEU A 163 -16.27 -3.22 -11.28
N ALA A 164 -17.47 -3.46 -11.80
CA ALA A 164 -17.76 -4.57 -12.70
C ALA A 164 -16.94 -4.47 -14.00
N ASP A 165 -16.71 -3.25 -14.49
CA ASP A 165 -15.90 -2.96 -15.67
C ASP A 165 -14.37 -3.05 -15.43
N GLY A 166 -13.93 -3.50 -14.26
CA GLY A 166 -12.50 -3.62 -13.92
C GLY A 166 -11.85 -2.32 -13.43
N GLY A 167 -12.64 -1.27 -13.18
CA GLY A 167 -12.15 0.03 -12.73
C GLY A 167 -11.32 -0.04 -11.44
N GLY A 168 -10.32 0.82 -11.32
CA GLY A 168 -9.50 1.00 -10.12
C GLY A 168 -8.45 -0.09 -9.87
N GLU A 169 -8.40 -1.18 -10.64
CA GLU A 169 -7.49 -2.31 -10.37
C GLU A 169 -6.01 -1.89 -10.41
N ARG A 170 -5.59 -1.26 -11.52
CA ARG A 170 -4.22 -0.74 -11.67
C ARG A 170 -3.89 0.31 -10.60
N LEU A 171 -4.83 1.22 -10.35
CA LEU A 171 -4.66 2.33 -9.41
C LEU A 171 -4.44 1.82 -7.98
N VAL A 172 -5.26 0.87 -7.51
CA VAL A 172 -5.11 0.30 -6.16
C VAL A 172 -3.82 -0.50 -6.05
N ARG A 173 -3.49 -1.31 -7.05
CA ARG A 173 -2.22 -2.06 -7.08
C ARG A 173 -1.03 -1.11 -6.96
N GLU A 174 -1.02 -0.03 -7.73
CA GLU A 174 0.03 0.98 -7.68
C GLU A 174 0.10 1.68 -6.32
N ARG A 175 -1.04 2.09 -5.76
CA ARG A 175 -1.09 2.74 -4.43
C ARG A 175 -0.61 1.83 -3.31
N LEU A 176 -0.93 0.53 -3.35
CA LEU A 176 -0.39 -0.44 -2.38
C LEU A 176 1.13 -0.52 -2.43
N LEU A 177 1.70 -0.48 -3.64
CA LEU A 177 3.16 -0.43 -3.83
C LEU A 177 3.76 0.88 -3.32
N VAL A 178 3.09 2.01 -3.54
CA VAL A 178 3.49 3.31 -2.99
C VAL A 178 3.53 3.28 -1.47
N GLY A 179 2.46 2.80 -0.80
CA GLY A 179 2.42 2.72 0.65
C GLY A 179 3.53 1.86 1.22
N LYS A 180 3.77 0.69 0.60
CA LYS A 180 4.88 -0.20 0.95
C LYS A 180 6.24 0.50 0.80
N ALA A 181 6.46 1.19 -0.33
CA ALA A 181 7.71 1.92 -0.60
C ALA A 181 7.94 3.10 0.36
N GLU A 182 6.86 3.71 0.85
CA GLU A 182 6.89 4.81 1.84
C GLU A 182 6.99 4.32 3.29
N GLY A 183 7.05 3.00 3.51
CA GLY A 183 7.25 2.40 4.83
C GLY A 183 5.97 2.31 5.66
N VAL A 184 4.78 2.41 5.04
CA VAL A 184 3.52 2.13 5.72
C VAL A 184 3.45 0.64 6.05
N ALA A 185 3.46 0.34 7.36
CA ALA A 185 3.54 -1.03 7.88
C ALA A 185 2.35 -1.43 8.76
N THR A 186 1.37 -0.54 8.95
CA THR A 186 0.20 -0.81 9.80
C THR A 186 -1.02 0.02 9.40
N SER A 187 -2.20 -0.48 9.74
CA SER A 187 -3.49 0.18 9.53
C SER A 187 -4.13 0.57 10.87
N PRO A 188 -4.60 1.82 11.04
CA PRO A 188 -4.38 2.96 10.15
C PRO A 188 -2.97 3.56 10.33
N THR A 189 -2.44 4.18 9.29
CA THR A 189 -1.32 5.14 9.39
C THR A 189 -1.77 6.46 8.80
N PHE A 190 -1.66 7.55 9.56
CA PHE A 190 -1.95 8.89 9.08
C PHE A 190 -0.68 9.51 8.50
N VAL A 191 -0.74 10.07 7.29
CA VAL A 191 0.39 10.73 6.64
C VAL A 191 0.03 12.17 6.27
N LEU A 192 0.84 13.12 6.71
CA LEU A 192 0.66 14.55 6.42
C LEU A 192 2.03 15.21 6.27
N ASN A 193 2.24 15.91 5.15
CA ASN A 193 3.47 16.68 4.88
C ASN A 193 4.78 15.88 5.10
N GLY A 194 4.79 14.60 4.74
CA GLY A 194 5.95 13.71 4.88
C GLY A 194 6.20 13.20 6.30
N MET A 195 5.30 13.47 7.25
CA MET A 195 5.28 12.83 8.56
C MET A 195 4.24 11.72 8.59
N SER A 196 4.49 10.68 9.38
CA SER A 196 3.55 9.59 9.63
C SER A 196 3.23 9.43 11.11
N LEU A 197 1.99 9.06 11.40
CA LEU A 197 1.50 8.69 12.74
C LEU A 197 0.82 7.33 12.63
N ALA A 198 1.45 6.30 13.18
CA ALA A 198 0.97 4.93 13.11
C ALA A 198 -0.07 4.63 14.20
N GLY A 199 -1.12 3.90 13.82
CA GLY A 199 -2.18 3.44 14.70
C GLY A 199 -3.30 4.45 14.93
N ALA A 200 -4.40 3.96 15.49
CA ALA A 200 -5.56 4.76 15.89
C ALA A 200 -5.26 5.54 17.18
N GLN A 201 -4.36 6.51 17.12
CA GLN A 201 -3.93 7.30 18.27
C GLN A 201 -5.07 8.12 18.89
N PRO A 202 -5.01 8.48 20.20
CA PRO A 202 -5.97 9.40 20.83
C PRO A 202 -6.11 10.72 20.05
N SER A 203 -7.29 11.34 20.12
CA SER A 203 -7.59 12.58 19.39
C SER A 203 -6.58 13.69 19.69
N GLU A 204 -6.12 13.79 20.94
CA GLU A 204 -5.19 14.82 21.40
C GLU A 204 -3.82 14.66 20.71
N LEU A 205 -3.35 13.42 20.54
CA LEU A 205 -2.09 13.16 19.83
C LEU A 205 -2.23 13.40 18.33
N ILE A 206 -3.41 13.14 17.75
CA ILE A 206 -3.71 13.47 16.35
C ILE A 206 -3.73 15.00 16.17
N GLU A 207 -4.28 15.76 17.11
CA GLU A 207 -4.26 17.24 17.08
C GLU A 207 -2.83 17.79 17.13
N GLU A 208 -1.99 17.26 18.04
CA GLU A 208 -0.56 17.60 18.12
C GLU A 208 0.16 17.30 16.79
N PHE A 209 -0.08 16.12 16.21
CA PHE A 209 0.47 15.70 14.93
C PHE A 209 0.06 16.64 13.79
N LEU A 210 -1.24 17.00 13.70
CA LEU A 210 -1.74 17.96 12.71
C LEU A 210 -1.01 19.31 12.85
N GLY A 211 -0.85 19.79 14.09
CA GLY A 211 -0.15 21.04 14.37
C GLY A 211 1.33 21.00 13.98
N GLU A 212 2.05 19.92 14.27
CA GLU A 212 3.45 19.76 13.88
C GLU A 212 3.62 19.64 12.36
N ALA A 213 2.83 18.78 11.72
CA ALA A 213 2.91 18.56 10.29
C ALA A 213 2.53 19.82 9.48
N ALA A 214 1.60 20.64 9.98
CA ALA A 214 1.25 21.93 9.38
C ALA A 214 2.42 22.93 9.33
N ARG A 215 3.35 22.85 10.28
CA ARG A 215 4.56 23.70 10.30
C ARG A 215 5.63 23.24 9.33
N ARG A 216 5.51 22.04 8.76
CA ARG A 216 6.46 21.51 7.76
C ARG A 216 6.06 21.96 6.36
N SER A 217 7.08 22.33 5.59
CA SER A 217 6.97 22.52 4.14
C SER A 217 7.74 21.38 3.45
N PRO A 218 7.06 20.28 3.06
CA PRO A 218 7.74 19.17 2.42
C PRO A 218 8.31 19.62 1.08
N ARG A 219 9.55 19.23 0.80
CA ARG A 219 10.16 19.44 -0.52
C ARG A 219 9.44 18.52 -1.51
N ARG A 220 8.64 19.10 -2.40
CA ARG A 220 8.05 18.36 -3.53
C ARG A 220 9.14 18.01 -4.53
N LEU A 221 9.22 16.74 -4.88
CA LEU A 221 10.07 16.28 -5.97
C LEU A 221 9.21 16.14 -7.22
N PRO A 222 9.81 16.18 -8.43
CA PRO A 222 9.11 15.75 -9.63
C PRO A 222 8.55 14.34 -9.46
N GLU A 223 7.38 14.07 -10.03
CA GLU A 223 6.68 12.78 -9.89
C GLU A 223 7.56 11.61 -10.33
N GLU A 224 8.36 11.82 -11.38
CA GLU A 224 9.28 10.84 -11.94
C GLU A 224 10.37 10.46 -10.92
N VAL A 225 10.87 11.45 -10.18
CA VAL A 225 11.87 11.25 -9.13
C VAL A 225 11.28 10.53 -7.93
N GLU A 226 10.04 10.87 -7.53
CA GLU A 226 9.37 10.15 -6.45
C GLU A 226 9.12 8.68 -6.83
N ARG A 227 8.63 8.44 -8.05
CA ARG A 227 8.37 7.09 -8.58
C ARG A 227 9.66 6.28 -8.69
N LEU A 228 10.77 6.88 -9.13
CA LEU A 228 12.08 6.22 -9.16
C LEU A 228 12.53 5.81 -7.76
N ARG A 229 12.48 6.74 -6.78
CA ARG A 229 12.87 6.45 -5.39
C ARG A 229 11.99 5.38 -4.74
N ARG A 230 10.69 5.39 -5.01
CA ARG A 230 9.76 4.37 -4.54
C ARG A 230 10.10 2.99 -5.14
N ALA A 231 10.45 2.93 -6.42
CA ALA A 231 10.91 1.69 -7.05
C ALA A 231 12.23 1.18 -6.47
N GLU A 232 13.19 2.08 -6.16
CA GLU A 232 14.43 1.72 -5.45
C GLU A 232 14.11 1.09 -4.09
N ALA A 233 13.25 1.73 -3.30
CA ALA A 233 12.81 1.21 -2.00
C ALA A 233 12.16 -0.17 -2.13
N LEU A 234 11.36 -0.42 -3.16
CA LEU A 234 10.76 -1.75 -3.40
C LEU A 234 11.80 -2.82 -3.72
N VAL A 235 12.84 -2.51 -4.50
CA VAL A 235 13.94 -3.44 -4.74
C VAL A 235 14.65 -3.80 -3.43
N ASP A 236 14.89 -2.80 -2.58
CA ASP A 236 15.55 -3.00 -1.28
C ASP A 236 14.67 -3.80 -0.31
N LEU A 237 13.35 -3.60 -0.36
CA LEU A 237 12.33 -4.41 0.33
C LEU A 237 12.09 -5.80 -0.29
N ARG A 238 12.95 -6.24 -1.22
CA ARG A 238 12.86 -7.54 -1.90
C ARG A 238 11.56 -7.73 -2.70
N ASP A 239 11.00 -6.66 -3.22
CA ASP A 239 9.85 -6.65 -4.12
C ASP A 239 10.22 -6.14 -5.52
N PRO A 240 11.01 -6.91 -6.28
CA PRO A 240 11.44 -6.50 -7.61
C PRO A 240 10.29 -6.44 -8.62
N LEU A 241 9.21 -7.20 -8.42
CA LEU A 241 8.05 -7.14 -9.31
C LEU A 241 7.25 -5.87 -9.11
N GLY A 242 7.01 -5.48 -7.85
CA GLY A 242 6.43 -4.18 -7.51
C GLY A 242 7.27 -3.01 -8.02
N ALA A 243 8.60 -3.11 -7.89
CA ALA A 243 9.50 -2.10 -8.46
C ALA A 243 9.32 -1.96 -9.98
N LEU A 244 9.24 -3.06 -10.72
CA LEU A 244 9.02 -3.03 -12.18
C LEU A 244 7.65 -2.45 -12.56
N GLU A 245 6.61 -2.71 -11.77
CA GLU A 245 5.29 -2.10 -11.98
C GLU A 245 5.38 -0.57 -11.85
N LEU A 246 6.04 -0.06 -10.80
CA LEU A 246 6.23 1.39 -10.64
C LEU A 246 7.12 1.99 -11.72
N LEU A 247 8.13 1.26 -12.18
CA LEU A 247 9.05 1.73 -13.23
C LEU A 247 8.45 1.73 -14.64
N GLY A 248 7.36 0.99 -14.89
CA GLY A 248 6.78 0.82 -16.22
C GLY A 248 6.62 2.15 -17.00
N PRO A 249 5.86 3.12 -16.47
CA PRO A 249 5.68 4.41 -17.13
C PRO A 249 6.99 5.19 -17.36
N LEU A 250 7.93 5.14 -16.40
CA LEU A 250 9.22 5.79 -16.56
C LEU A 250 10.05 5.14 -17.67
N LEU A 251 9.99 3.82 -17.81
CA LEU A 251 10.70 3.08 -18.85
C LEU A 251 10.15 3.38 -20.24
N GLU A 252 8.85 3.66 -20.35
CA GLU A 252 8.21 4.05 -21.61
C GLU A 252 8.62 5.47 -22.03
N GLU A 253 8.67 6.42 -21.09
CA GLU A 253 8.95 7.83 -21.39
C GLU A 253 10.47 8.16 -21.40
N HIS A 254 11.22 7.55 -20.48
CA HIS A 254 12.64 7.84 -20.22
C HIS A 254 13.54 6.61 -20.36
N GLY A 255 13.17 5.64 -21.19
CA GLY A 255 13.87 4.35 -21.32
C GLY A 255 15.35 4.41 -21.74
N SER A 256 15.86 5.58 -22.15
CA SER A 256 17.29 5.80 -22.41
C SER A 256 18.08 6.23 -21.18
N ASP A 257 17.42 6.62 -20.08
CA ASP A 257 18.11 7.02 -18.85
C ASP A 257 18.90 5.85 -18.24
N ARG A 258 20.13 6.11 -17.83
CA ARG A 258 21.05 5.07 -17.35
C ARG A 258 20.63 4.53 -15.98
N ALA A 259 20.28 5.42 -15.04
CA ALA A 259 19.93 5.02 -13.68
C ALA A 259 18.65 4.18 -13.68
N LEU A 260 17.66 4.60 -14.48
CA LEU A 260 16.42 3.87 -14.66
C LEU A 260 16.64 2.48 -15.26
N ARG A 261 17.44 2.37 -16.34
CA ARG A 261 17.78 1.09 -16.96
C ARG A 261 18.53 0.17 -16.00
N LEU A 262 19.44 0.72 -15.19
CA LEU A 262 20.21 -0.05 -14.22
C LEU A 262 19.30 -0.59 -13.10
N LEU A 263 18.40 0.24 -12.58
CA LEU A 263 17.42 -0.19 -11.58
C LEU A 263 16.47 -1.25 -12.14
N ALA A 264 15.98 -1.08 -13.36
CA ALA A 264 15.16 -2.09 -14.05
C ALA A 264 15.94 -3.40 -14.22
N ALA A 265 17.23 -3.35 -14.59
CA ALA A 265 18.09 -4.54 -14.68
C ALA A 265 18.25 -5.25 -13.34
N ARG A 266 18.45 -4.51 -12.23
CA ARG A 266 18.47 -5.07 -10.86
C ARG A 266 17.16 -5.79 -10.57
N ALA A 267 16.04 -5.13 -10.85
CA ALA A 267 14.72 -5.70 -10.59
C ALA A 267 14.48 -6.97 -11.44
N TYR A 268 14.79 -6.95 -12.75
CA TYR A 268 14.72 -8.14 -13.61
C TYR A 268 15.57 -9.30 -13.08
N TYR A 269 16.79 -9.02 -12.63
CA TYR A 269 17.68 -10.04 -12.06
C TYR A 269 17.08 -10.67 -10.80
N HIS A 270 16.59 -9.85 -9.87
CA HIS A 270 16.01 -10.33 -8.61
C HIS A 270 14.67 -11.04 -8.82
N SER A 271 13.89 -10.69 -9.85
CA SER A 271 12.68 -11.41 -10.24
C SER A 271 12.93 -12.59 -11.20
N ALA A 272 14.18 -13.06 -11.36
CA ALA A 272 14.58 -14.15 -12.26
C ALA A 272 14.25 -13.97 -13.76
N GLN A 273 14.00 -12.74 -14.22
CA GLN A 273 13.80 -12.38 -15.63
C GLN A 273 15.16 -12.20 -16.34
N LEU A 274 16.02 -13.22 -16.30
CA LEU A 274 17.45 -13.12 -16.66
C LEU A 274 17.69 -12.67 -18.11
N GLY A 275 16.82 -13.05 -19.05
CA GLY A 275 16.93 -12.60 -20.43
C GLY A 275 16.70 -11.09 -20.60
N ARG A 276 15.79 -10.49 -19.82
CA ARG A 276 15.57 -9.03 -19.81
C ARG A 276 16.72 -8.31 -19.12
N ALA A 277 17.18 -8.84 -17.99
CA ALA A 277 18.35 -8.32 -17.27
C ALA A 277 19.57 -8.27 -18.20
N ARG A 278 19.90 -9.39 -18.85
CA ARG A 278 21.01 -9.50 -19.80
C ARG A 278 20.93 -8.44 -20.90
N ARG A 279 19.82 -8.39 -21.66
CA ARG A 279 19.67 -7.43 -22.77
C ARG A 279 19.83 -5.98 -22.32
N THR A 280 19.26 -5.65 -21.16
CA THR A 280 19.34 -4.28 -20.60
C THR A 280 20.78 -3.93 -20.23
N LEU A 281 21.51 -4.86 -19.61
CA LEU A 281 22.89 -4.66 -19.18
C LEU A 281 23.90 -4.64 -20.33
N GLU A 282 23.70 -5.49 -21.35
CA GLU A 282 24.50 -5.44 -22.58
C GLU A 282 24.33 -4.08 -23.28
N GLY A 283 23.11 -3.55 -23.35
CA GLY A 283 22.85 -2.20 -23.87
C GLY A 283 23.51 -1.10 -23.03
N LEU A 284 23.42 -1.17 -21.70
CA LEU A 284 24.08 -0.22 -20.80
C LEU A 284 25.59 -0.17 -20.97
N ILE A 285 26.24 -1.33 -21.10
CA ILE A 285 27.69 -1.44 -21.29
C ILE A 285 28.11 -0.99 -22.69
N ALA A 286 27.28 -1.25 -23.71
CA ALA A 286 27.51 -0.75 -25.06
C ALA A 286 27.48 0.78 -25.13
N ASP A 287 26.57 1.42 -24.37
CA ASP A 287 26.48 2.88 -24.28
C ASP A 287 27.62 3.50 -23.44
N GLY A 288 28.13 2.78 -22.45
CA GLY A 288 29.26 3.23 -21.62
C GLY A 288 29.81 2.10 -20.74
N ALA A 289 31.03 1.65 -21.05
CA ALA A 289 31.69 0.51 -20.41
C ALA A 289 32.34 0.82 -19.04
N ASP A 290 32.04 1.98 -18.46
CA ASP A 290 32.64 2.49 -17.22
C ASP A 290 31.80 2.21 -15.95
N ASP A 291 30.76 1.37 -16.06
CA ASP A 291 29.92 0.97 -14.93
C ASP A 291 30.39 -0.32 -14.25
N ALA A 292 31.12 -0.20 -13.14
CA ALA A 292 31.57 -1.37 -12.39
C ALA A 292 30.40 -2.28 -11.95
N TYR A 293 29.28 -1.67 -11.54
CA TYR A 293 28.12 -2.42 -11.05
C TYR A 293 27.34 -3.08 -12.19
N ALA A 294 27.18 -2.43 -13.35
CA ALA A 294 26.57 -3.08 -14.51
C ALA A 294 27.38 -4.28 -14.99
N HIS A 295 28.72 -4.20 -14.98
CA HIS A 295 29.60 -5.33 -15.27
C HIS A 295 29.42 -6.48 -14.26
N LEU A 296 29.36 -6.17 -12.96
CA LEU A 296 29.11 -7.17 -11.91
C LEU A 296 27.77 -7.87 -12.12
N LEU A 297 26.70 -7.09 -12.35
CA LEU A 297 25.35 -7.60 -12.50
C LEU A 297 25.22 -8.43 -13.79
N LEU A 298 25.85 -8.03 -14.90
CA LEU A 298 25.84 -8.80 -16.14
C LEU A 298 26.59 -10.12 -15.98
N GLY A 299 27.80 -10.09 -15.41
CA GLY A 299 28.57 -11.30 -15.14
C GLY A 299 27.82 -12.27 -14.23
N THR A 300 27.14 -11.76 -13.20
CA THR A 300 26.32 -12.58 -12.30
C THR A 300 25.08 -13.14 -12.99
N THR A 301 24.44 -12.35 -13.87
CA THR A 301 23.31 -12.78 -14.70
C THR A 301 23.71 -13.92 -15.62
N LEU A 302 24.80 -13.77 -16.38
CA LEU A 302 25.33 -14.79 -17.28
C LEU A 302 25.69 -16.07 -16.53
N ARG A 303 26.28 -15.96 -15.33
CA ARG A 303 26.57 -17.11 -14.47
C ARG A 303 25.31 -17.87 -14.06
N ARG A 304 24.23 -17.17 -13.72
CA ARG A 304 22.92 -17.80 -13.41
C ARG A 304 22.26 -18.44 -14.64
N GLN A 305 22.58 -17.97 -15.83
CA GLN A 305 22.17 -18.59 -17.10
C GLN A 305 23.05 -19.78 -17.52
N GLY A 306 24.13 -20.06 -16.80
CA GLY A 306 25.07 -21.15 -17.11
C GLY A 306 26.22 -20.75 -18.04
N GLU A 307 26.32 -19.48 -18.45
CA GLU A 307 27.32 -18.97 -19.40
C GLU A 307 28.60 -18.50 -18.69
N LYS A 308 29.29 -19.43 -18.02
CA LYS A 308 30.46 -19.12 -17.16
C LYS A 308 31.62 -18.47 -17.93
N GLU A 309 31.91 -18.94 -19.13
CA GLU A 309 33.00 -18.41 -19.96
C GLU A 309 32.76 -16.95 -20.35
N THR A 310 31.52 -16.63 -20.75
CA THR A 310 31.12 -15.26 -21.08
C THR A 310 31.04 -14.37 -19.83
N ALA A 311 30.67 -14.91 -18.67
CA ALA A 311 30.58 -14.16 -17.42
C ALA A 311 31.95 -13.69 -16.90
N GLY A 312 32.99 -14.52 -17.04
CA GLY A 312 34.31 -14.32 -16.44
C GLY A 312 34.97 -12.97 -16.76
N PRO A 313 35.01 -12.51 -18.03
CA PRO A 313 35.50 -11.18 -18.39
C PRO A 313 34.78 -10.03 -17.67
N HIS A 314 33.44 -10.05 -17.59
CA HIS A 314 32.67 -8.99 -16.94
C HIS A 314 32.92 -8.92 -15.42
N LEU A 315 32.98 -10.07 -14.75
CA LEU A 315 33.25 -10.13 -13.31
C LEU A 315 34.66 -9.63 -12.97
N ARG A 316 35.66 -9.99 -13.77
CA ARG A 316 37.03 -9.48 -13.60
C ARG A 316 37.10 -7.98 -13.82
N LEU A 317 36.41 -7.46 -14.83
CA LEU A 317 36.41 -6.03 -15.09
C LEU A 317 35.76 -5.25 -13.95
N ALA A 318 34.62 -5.72 -13.43
CA ALA A 318 33.98 -5.14 -12.26
C ALA A 318 34.92 -5.04 -11.05
N ALA A 319 35.61 -6.14 -10.73
CA ALA A 319 36.57 -6.19 -9.61
C ALA A 319 37.78 -5.26 -9.79
N VAL A 320 38.21 -5.01 -11.04
CA VAL A 320 39.29 -4.07 -11.35
C VAL A 320 38.84 -2.63 -11.21
N MET A 321 37.61 -2.32 -11.63
CA MET A 321 37.04 -0.96 -11.58
C MET A 321 36.66 -0.55 -10.16
N ASP A 322 36.11 -1.47 -9.38
CA ASP A 322 35.76 -1.28 -7.99
C ASP A 322 36.09 -2.56 -7.17
N PRO A 323 37.23 -2.57 -6.47
CA PRO A 323 37.63 -3.71 -5.65
C PRO A 323 36.67 -4.06 -4.51
N SER A 324 35.75 -3.16 -4.12
CA SER A 324 34.74 -3.47 -3.09
C SER A 324 33.64 -4.42 -3.57
N LEU A 325 33.54 -4.61 -4.89
CA LEU A 325 32.57 -5.49 -5.55
C LEU A 325 33.08 -6.93 -5.79
N ALA A 326 34.34 -7.22 -5.43
CA ALA A 326 35.02 -8.48 -5.70
C ALA A 326 34.69 -9.60 -4.68
#